data_AF-A0A536GHI1-F1
#
_entry.id   AF-A0A536GHI1-F1
#
_cell.length_a   1.000
_cell.length_b   1.000
_cell.length_c   1.000
_cell.angle_alpha   90.00
_cell.angle_beta   90.00
_cell.angle_gamma   90.00
#
_symmetry.space_group_name_H-M   'P 1'
#
loop_
_entity.id
_entity.type
_entity.pdbx_description
1 polymer ?
#
loop_
_entity_poly.entity_id
_entity_poly.type
_entity_poly.pdbx_seq_one_letter_code
_entity_poly.pdbx_strand_id
1 'polypeptide(L)'
;MTTRLGGRAGWDQALTVPFRLTLIGQAAAGLVFGVAPIVAVATYANAIGFTGTDPLVYRLGGAATAGYVTVPLLALAWRSGWRQIRIAALATATYTVGAFVASVWEYTTGAKQPIVTFVIVAGALFSVVAAYWLLRDDAPEEDPGRNLSSPARAILVLATISAATFGLLPLLAPSVFASLFGQVGTDTWVFRLAGAGCLGYATAGIASLMAPGYRVVRLQNFAAITFNALGATSAWLAIITGGGGLLAPVVAAAATFFSVALIWVDRTHAE
;
A
#
# COMPACT_ATOMS: atom_id res chain seq x y z
N MET A 1 21.20 -8.51 -26.45
CA MET A 1 20.91 -7.18 -27.01
C MET A 1 19.49 -7.19 -27.56
N THR A 2 18.52 -6.84 -26.72
CA THR A 2 17.13 -6.64 -27.14
C THR A 2 16.95 -5.16 -27.45
N THR A 3 16.83 -4.84 -28.73
CA THR A 3 16.45 -3.53 -29.24
C THR A 3 15.06 -3.19 -28.70
N ARG A 4 14.98 -2.28 -27.71
CA ARG A 4 13.72 -1.61 -27.36
C ARG A 4 13.27 -0.84 -28.60
N LEU A 5 12.22 -1.31 -29.25
CA LEU A 5 11.57 -0.61 -30.34
C LEU A 5 11.04 0.73 -29.82
N GLY A 6 11.75 1.82 -30.16
CA GLY A 6 11.19 3.16 -30.33
C GLY A 6 10.43 3.75 -29.15
N GLY A 7 11.11 4.04 -28.05
CA GLY A 7 10.65 5.12 -27.17
C GLY A 7 10.64 6.42 -27.95
N ARG A 8 9.46 7.00 -28.22
CA ARG A 8 9.36 8.33 -28.83
C ARG A 8 10.07 9.32 -27.91
N ALA A 9 11.11 9.98 -28.40
CA ALA A 9 11.86 10.96 -27.62
C ALA A 9 10.90 12.00 -26.99
N GLY A 10 10.97 12.17 -25.67
CA GLY A 10 10.13 13.10 -24.91
C GLY A 10 8.71 12.62 -24.60
N TRP A 11 8.35 11.36 -24.88
CA TRP A 11 7.03 10.81 -24.55
C TRP A 11 7.04 10.11 -23.20
N ASP A 12 6.21 10.56 -22.25
CA ASP A 12 6.01 9.89 -20.96
C ASP A 12 4.56 9.40 -20.86
N GLN A 13 4.39 8.08 -20.75
CA GLN A 13 3.08 7.43 -20.61
C GLN A 13 2.28 7.98 -19.42
N ALA A 14 2.95 8.38 -18.34
CA ALA A 14 2.27 8.90 -17.15
C ALA A 14 1.59 10.24 -17.39
N LEU A 15 1.99 10.99 -18.42
CA LEU A 15 1.37 12.26 -18.78
C LEU A 15 0.14 12.10 -19.69
N THR A 16 -0.13 10.89 -20.17
CA THR A 16 -1.24 10.63 -21.08
C THR A 16 -2.59 10.58 -20.35
N VAL A 17 -3.66 11.02 -21.03
CA VAL A 17 -5.03 10.97 -20.47
C VAL A 17 -5.41 9.55 -19.99
N PRO A 18 -5.16 8.46 -20.75
CA PRO A 18 -5.48 7.11 -20.29
C PRO A 18 -4.81 6.75 -18.95
N PHE A 19 -3.53 7.06 -18.78
CA PHE A 19 -2.85 6.80 -17.51
C PHE A 19 -3.40 7.65 -16.38
N ARG A 20 -3.69 8.93 -16.64
CA ARG A 20 -4.27 9.83 -15.63
C ARG A 20 -5.64 9.36 -15.16
N LEU A 21 -6.46 8.79 -16.06
CA LEU A 21 -7.72 8.14 -15.68
C LEU A 21 -7.51 6.95 -14.75
N THR A 22 -6.44 6.16 -14.94
CA THR A 22 -6.12 5.07 -14.00
C THR A 22 -5.74 5.58 -12.61
N LEU A 23 -5.01 6.70 -12.51
CA LEU A 23 -4.71 7.33 -11.21
C LEU A 23 -5.97 7.85 -10.53
N ILE A 24 -6.89 8.45 -11.29
CA ILE A 24 -8.18 8.93 -10.76
C ILE A 24 -9.01 7.75 -10.25
N GLY A 25 -9.12 6.68 -11.03
CA GLY A 25 -9.82 5.45 -10.62
C GLY A 25 -9.22 4.84 -9.35
N GLN A 26 -7.88 4.77 -9.27
CA GLN A 26 -7.18 4.31 -8.07
C GLN A 26 -7.45 5.20 -6.86
N ALA A 27 -7.38 6.53 -7.02
CA ALA A 27 -7.66 7.48 -5.93
C ALA A 27 -9.11 7.34 -5.44
N ALA A 28 -10.09 7.26 -6.35
CA ALA A 28 -11.49 7.12 -5.99
C ALA A 28 -11.75 5.82 -5.21
N ALA A 29 -11.23 4.68 -5.71
CA ALA A 29 -11.36 3.40 -5.01
C ALA A 29 -10.66 3.44 -3.65
N GLY A 30 -9.41 3.93 -3.60
CA GLY A 30 -8.64 3.98 -2.37
C GLY A 30 -9.19 4.96 -1.33
N LEU A 31 -9.89 6.03 -1.74
CA LEU A 31 -10.58 6.91 -0.79
C LEU A 31 -11.73 6.18 -0.09
N VAL A 32 -12.56 5.45 -0.85
CA VAL A 32 -13.67 4.67 -0.28
C VAL A 32 -13.14 3.56 0.62
N PHE A 33 -12.21 2.74 0.13
CA PHE A 33 -11.70 1.57 0.85
C PHE A 33 -10.60 1.89 1.87
N GLY A 34 -10.02 3.09 1.82
CA GLY A 34 -8.99 3.54 2.77
C GLY A 34 -9.57 4.37 3.90
N VAL A 35 -10.43 5.35 3.61
CA VAL A 35 -10.93 6.28 4.63
C VAL A 35 -12.06 5.67 5.45
N ALA A 36 -13.03 5.01 4.81
CA ALA A 36 -14.20 4.45 5.51
C ALA A 36 -13.82 3.49 6.66
N PRO A 37 -12.92 2.50 6.49
CA PRO A 37 -12.52 1.63 7.59
C PRO A 37 -11.64 2.30 8.65
N ILE A 38 -11.13 3.52 8.43
CA ILE A 38 -10.45 4.30 9.47
C ILE A 38 -11.47 4.97 10.38
N VAL A 39 -12.45 5.66 9.78
CA VAL A 39 -13.35 6.58 10.51
C VAL A 39 -14.62 5.91 11.04
N ALA A 40 -15.11 4.86 10.37
CA ALA A 40 -16.41 4.27 10.65
C ALA A 40 -16.38 2.73 10.59
N VAL A 41 -15.48 2.09 11.34
CA VAL A 41 -15.25 0.63 11.34
C VAL A 41 -16.55 -0.18 11.40
N ALA A 42 -17.40 0.06 12.40
CA ALA A 42 -18.61 -0.73 12.61
C ALA A 42 -19.59 -0.58 11.44
N THR A 43 -19.81 0.65 10.98
CA THR A 43 -20.67 0.92 9.81
C THR A 43 -20.12 0.28 8.56
N TYR A 44 -18.81 0.40 8.33
CA TYR A 44 -18.13 -0.20 7.19
C TYR A 44 -18.26 -1.72 7.21
N ALA A 45 -17.86 -2.37 8.31
CA ALA A 45 -17.91 -3.83 8.48
C ALA A 45 -19.33 -4.37 8.22
N ASN A 46 -20.35 -3.77 8.84
CA ASN A 46 -21.74 -4.16 8.62
C ASN A 46 -22.17 -3.99 7.16
N ALA A 47 -21.82 -2.87 6.53
CA ALA A 47 -22.16 -2.60 5.13
C ALA A 47 -21.53 -3.61 4.16
N ILE A 48 -20.36 -4.15 4.51
CA ILE A 48 -19.66 -5.15 3.70
C ILE A 48 -19.93 -6.62 4.14
N GLY A 49 -20.80 -6.82 5.14
CA GLY A 49 -21.25 -8.14 5.59
C GLY A 49 -20.30 -8.87 6.55
N PHE A 50 -19.51 -8.12 7.32
CA PHE A 50 -18.56 -8.63 8.31
C PHE A 50 -18.88 -8.10 9.71
N THR A 51 -18.28 -8.72 10.74
CA THR A 51 -18.65 -8.48 12.14
C THR A 51 -18.02 -7.23 12.75
N GLY A 52 -16.83 -6.84 12.29
CA GLY A 52 -16.11 -5.68 12.82
C GLY A 52 -15.48 -5.93 14.19
N THR A 53 -15.26 -7.18 14.58
CA THR A 53 -14.77 -7.57 15.92
C THR A 53 -13.33 -7.18 16.20
N ASP A 54 -12.53 -6.90 15.16
CA ASP A 54 -11.14 -6.45 15.26
C ASP A 54 -10.95 -5.02 14.69
N PRO A 55 -11.43 -3.95 15.37
CA PRO A 55 -11.46 -2.61 14.80
C PRO A 55 -10.10 -2.05 14.39
N LEU A 56 -9.04 -2.41 15.12
CA LEU A 56 -7.70 -1.97 14.76
C LEU A 56 -7.28 -2.52 13.40
N VAL A 57 -7.58 -3.78 13.09
CA VAL A 57 -7.19 -4.42 11.82
C VAL A 57 -7.88 -3.75 10.63
N TYR A 58 -9.16 -3.38 10.78
CA TYR A 58 -9.87 -2.57 9.79
C TYR A 58 -9.17 -1.22 9.56
N ARG A 59 -8.85 -0.50 10.64
CA ARG A 59 -8.17 0.79 10.52
C ARG A 59 -6.79 0.67 9.89
N LEU A 60 -6.04 -0.39 10.18
CA LEU A 60 -4.73 -0.65 9.59
C LEU A 60 -4.81 -1.01 8.11
N GLY A 61 -5.78 -1.84 7.71
CA GLY A 61 -6.07 -2.09 6.29
C GLY A 61 -6.50 -0.82 5.56
N GLY A 62 -7.30 0.02 6.22
CA GLY A 62 -7.65 1.36 5.77
C GLY A 62 -6.44 2.27 5.61
N ALA A 63 -5.56 2.34 6.60
CA ALA A 63 -4.34 3.14 6.57
C ALA A 63 -3.40 2.70 5.43
N ALA A 64 -3.22 1.39 5.22
CA ALA A 64 -2.43 0.88 4.11
C ALA A 64 -3.02 1.34 2.77
N THR A 65 -4.34 1.17 2.59
CA THR A 65 -5.08 1.59 1.39
C THR A 65 -5.05 3.10 1.17
N ALA A 66 -5.16 3.89 2.24
CA ALA A 66 -5.08 5.35 2.19
C ALA A 66 -3.68 5.82 1.74
N GLY A 67 -2.60 5.15 2.14
CA GLY A 67 -1.28 5.49 1.60
C GLY A 67 -1.15 5.20 0.09
N TYR A 68 -1.88 4.23 -0.46
CA TYR A 68 -1.98 4.03 -1.92
C TYR A 68 -2.76 5.13 -2.64
N VAL A 69 -3.52 5.97 -1.92
CA VAL A 69 -4.18 7.18 -2.44
C VAL A 69 -3.21 8.35 -2.54
N THR A 70 -2.20 8.40 -1.66
CA THR A 70 -1.23 9.51 -1.63
C THR A 70 -0.53 9.68 -2.97
N VAL A 71 -0.05 8.59 -3.57
CA VAL A 71 0.66 8.65 -4.86
C VAL A 71 -0.21 9.21 -5.99
N PRO A 72 -1.40 8.68 -6.31
CA PRO A 72 -2.20 9.21 -7.41
C PRO A 72 -2.57 10.68 -7.19
N LEU A 73 -2.88 11.11 -5.96
CA LEU A 73 -3.17 12.52 -5.67
C LEU A 73 -1.95 13.42 -5.93
N LEU A 74 -0.79 13.08 -5.38
CA LEU A 74 0.44 13.86 -5.58
C LEU A 74 0.91 13.81 -7.03
N ALA A 75 0.83 12.65 -7.68
CA ALA A 75 1.20 12.49 -9.08
C ALA A 75 0.32 13.34 -10.00
N LEU A 76 -0.98 13.44 -9.73
CA LEU A 76 -1.91 14.31 -10.46
C LEU A 76 -1.60 15.79 -10.21
N ALA A 77 -1.41 16.18 -8.93
CA ALA A 77 -1.15 17.57 -8.54
C ALA A 77 0.20 18.09 -9.08
N TRP A 78 1.26 17.29 -8.99
CA TRP A 78 2.61 17.67 -9.38
C TRP A 78 2.95 17.32 -10.84
N ARG A 79 2.00 16.73 -11.57
CA ARG A 79 2.21 16.22 -12.93
C ARG A 79 3.44 15.31 -13.03
N SER A 80 3.63 14.45 -12.03
CA SER A 80 4.79 13.56 -11.96
C SER A 80 4.87 12.63 -13.16
N GLY A 81 6.11 12.37 -13.60
CA GLY A 81 6.43 11.43 -14.67
C GLY A 81 6.46 9.98 -14.19
N TRP A 82 6.48 9.05 -15.14
CA TRP A 82 6.38 7.61 -14.86
C TRP A 82 7.52 7.08 -13.99
N ARG A 83 8.74 7.64 -14.13
CA ARG A 83 9.90 7.22 -13.31
C ARG A 83 9.67 7.41 -11.82
N GLN A 84 8.91 8.43 -11.42
CA GLN A 84 8.58 8.70 -10.02
C GLN A 84 7.40 7.84 -9.53
N ILE A 85 6.53 7.39 -10.45
CA ILE A 85 5.30 6.66 -10.13
C ILE A 85 5.52 5.14 -10.15
N ARG A 86 6.46 4.62 -10.96
CA ARG A 86 6.61 3.19 -11.24
C ARG A 86 6.76 2.30 -10.01
N ILE A 87 7.43 2.76 -8.96
CA ILE A 87 7.61 1.99 -7.72
C ILE A 87 6.27 1.85 -6.99
N ALA A 88 5.49 2.91 -6.93
CA ALA A 88 4.14 2.87 -6.35
C ALA A 88 3.15 2.11 -7.23
N ALA A 89 3.30 2.16 -8.55
CA ALA A 89 2.53 1.32 -9.47
C ALA A 89 2.83 -0.18 -9.24
N LEU A 90 4.10 -0.54 -9.01
CA LEU A 90 4.49 -1.89 -8.63
C LEU A 90 3.88 -2.31 -7.28
N ALA A 91 3.92 -1.43 -6.28
CA ALA A 91 3.29 -1.68 -4.99
C ALA A 91 1.77 -1.92 -5.14
N THR A 92 1.11 -1.10 -5.96
CA THR A 92 -0.33 -1.22 -6.28
C THR A 92 -0.62 -2.53 -7.01
N ALA A 93 0.23 -2.94 -7.94
CA ALA A 93 0.12 -4.23 -8.62
C ALA A 93 0.20 -5.38 -7.61
N THR A 94 1.20 -5.38 -6.72
CA THR A 94 1.32 -6.40 -5.66
C THR A 94 0.08 -6.41 -4.75
N TYR A 95 -0.37 -5.24 -4.29
CA TYR A 95 -1.55 -5.14 -3.43
C TYR A 95 -2.79 -5.71 -4.12
N THR A 96 -3.05 -5.33 -5.38
CA THR A 96 -4.24 -5.77 -6.12
C THR A 96 -4.21 -7.26 -6.42
N VAL A 97 -3.04 -7.83 -6.72
CA VAL A 97 -2.85 -9.28 -6.85
C VAL A 97 -3.10 -9.97 -5.51
N GLY A 98 -2.54 -9.45 -4.41
CA GLY A 98 -2.77 -9.98 -3.07
C GLY A 98 -4.24 -9.91 -2.66
N ALA A 99 -4.93 -8.82 -2.98
CA ALA A 99 -6.35 -8.63 -2.72
C ALA A 99 -7.23 -9.58 -3.54
N PHE A 100 -6.87 -9.81 -4.81
CA PHE A 100 -7.50 -10.83 -5.65
C PHE A 100 -7.33 -12.22 -5.04
N VAL A 101 -6.10 -12.63 -4.71
CA VAL A 101 -5.80 -13.93 -4.11
C VAL A 101 -6.54 -14.11 -2.78
N ALA A 102 -6.50 -13.10 -1.91
CA ALA A 102 -7.21 -13.10 -0.63
C ALA A 102 -8.72 -13.30 -0.81
N SER A 103 -9.32 -12.63 -1.80
CA SER A 103 -10.76 -12.68 -2.05
C SER A 103 -11.20 -13.98 -2.72
N VAL A 104 -10.39 -14.53 -3.65
CA VAL A 104 -10.62 -15.86 -4.21
C VAL A 104 -10.53 -16.92 -3.11
N TRP A 105 -9.53 -16.83 -2.24
CA TRP A 105 -9.39 -17.74 -1.11
C TRP A 105 -10.64 -17.68 -0.23
N GLU A 106 -11.04 -16.50 0.21
CA GLU A 106 -12.23 -16.30 1.05
C GLU A 106 -13.51 -16.89 0.41
N TYR A 107 -13.71 -16.58 -0.88
CA TYR A 107 -14.86 -17.07 -1.66
C TYR A 107 -14.90 -18.59 -1.76
N THR A 108 -13.76 -19.22 -2.03
CA THR A 108 -13.67 -20.69 -2.13
C THR A 108 -13.80 -21.40 -0.79
N THR A 109 -13.50 -20.73 0.33
CA THR A 109 -13.71 -21.26 1.69
C THR A 109 -15.12 -21.02 2.24
N GLY A 110 -16.03 -20.42 1.46
CA GLY A 110 -17.47 -20.37 1.76
C GLY A 110 -18.03 -19.00 2.13
N ALA A 111 -17.19 -17.98 2.28
CA ALA A 111 -17.60 -16.60 2.55
C ALA A 111 -17.91 -15.87 1.23
N LYS A 112 -19.21 -15.72 0.93
CA LYS A 112 -19.73 -15.23 -0.36
C LYS A 112 -20.33 -13.82 -0.26
N GLN A 113 -19.81 -12.98 0.62
CA GLN A 113 -20.27 -11.59 0.74
C GLN A 113 -20.10 -10.87 -0.62
N PRO A 114 -21.05 -10.03 -1.04
CA PRO A 114 -20.97 -9.33 -2.32
C PRO A 114 -19.67 -8.54 -2.52
N ILE A 115 -19.13 -7.96 -1.44
CA ILE A 115 -17.87 -7.23 -1.47
C ILE A 115 -16.69 -8.11 -1.90
N VAL A 116 -16.67 -9.38 -1.48
CA VAL A 116 -15.57 -10.31 -1.80
C VAL A 116 -15.57 -10.56 -3.30
N THR A 117 -16.73 -10.82 -3.90
CA THR A 117 -16.87 -10.96 -5.36
C THR A 117 -16.51 -9.68 -6.11
N PHE A 118 -16.91 -8.52 -5.60
CA PHE A 118 -16.50 -7.24 -6.16
C PHE A 118 -14.97 -7.08 -6.17
N VAL A 119 -14.29 -7.40 -5.05
CA VAL A 119 -12.84 -7.29 -4.95
C VAL A 119 -12.11 -8.34 -5.80
N ILE A 120 -12.69 -9.50 -6.07
CA ILE A 120 -12.14 -10.44 -7.08
C ILE A 120 -12.07 -9.75 -8.45
N VAL A 121 -13.19 -9.19 -8.92
CA VAL A 121 -13.26 -8.55 -10.24
C VAL A 121 -12.38 -7.31 -10.29
N ALA A 122 -12.49 -6.44 -9.29
CA ALA A 122 -11.70 -5.22 -9.21
C ALA A 122 -10.20 -5.55 -9.09
N GLY A 123 -9.80 -6.44 -8.19
CA GLY A 123 -8.41 -6.87 -8.00
C GLY A 123 -7.80 -7.37 -9.31
N ALA A 124 -8.48 -8.26 -10.03
CA ALA A 124 -8.02 -8.75 -11.32
C ALA A 124 -7.86 -7.61 -12.36
N LEU A 125 -8.85 -6.73 -12.49
CA LEU A 125 -8.81 -5.61 -13.42
C LEU A 125 -7.65 -4.65 -13.10
N PHE A 126 -7.54 -4.20 -11.85
CA PHE A 126 -6.48 -3.29 -11.43
C PHE A 126 -5.09 -3.94 -11.58
N SER A 127 -4.96 -5.24 -11.31
CA SER A 127 -3.70 -5.97 -11.53
C SER A 127 -3.31 -6.00 -13.01
N VAL A 128 -4.24 -6.29 -13.91
CA VAL A 128 -3.97 -6.30 -15.36
C VAL A 128 -3.61 -4.91 -15.86
N VAL A 129 -4.34 -3.88 -15.43
CA VAL A 129 -4.07 -2.48 -15.81
C VAL A 129 -2.71 -2.03 -15.28
N ALA A 130 -2.37 -2.34 -14.02
CA ALA A 130 -1.07 -2.00 -13.45
C ALA A 130 0.06 -2.75 -14.18
N ALA A 131 -0.11 -4.05 -14.45
CA ALA A 131 0.85 -4.84 -15.20
C ALA A 131 1.07 -4.30 -16.62
N TYR A 132 0.00 -3.90 -17.32
CA TYR A 132 0.09 -3.28 -18.64
C TYR A 132 1.01 -2.05 -18.63
N TRP A 133 0.80 -1.12 -17.69
CA TRP A 133 1.63 0.08 -17.60
C TRP A 133 3.07 -0.22 -17.16
N LEU A 134 3.26 -1.18 -16.26
CA LEU A 134 4.58 -1.63 -15.81
C LEU A 134 5.39 -2.27 -16.94
N LEU A 135 4.76 -3.09 -17.79
CA LEU A 135 5.40 -3.74 -18.92
C LEU A 135 5.73 -2.78 -20.07
N ARG A 136 4.90 -1.74 -20.24
CA ARG A 136 5.10 -0.74 -21.28
C ARG A 136 6.37 0.10 -21.06
N ASP A 137 6.59 0.60 -19.83
CA ASP A 137 7.78 1.38 -19.40
C ASP A 137 8.42 2.29 -20.47
N ASP A 138 7.60 3.11 -21.13
CA ASP A 138 8.02 3.95 -22.26
C ASP A 138 8.64 5.31 -21.83
N ALA A 139 8.95 5.48 -20.54
CA ALA A 139 9.35 6.78 -20.01
C ALA A 139 10.80 7.14 -20.34
N PRO A 140 11.09 8.44 -20.56
CA PRO A 140 12.46 8.90 -20.74
C PRO A 140 13.31 8.64 -19.48
N GLU A 141 14.62 8.72 -19.66
CA GLU A 141 15.52 8.84 -18.51
C GLU A 141 15.30 10.21 -17.85
N GLU A 142 15.26 10.21 -16.52
CA GLU A 142 15.19 11.40 -15.69
C GLU A 142 16.39 11.38 -14.74
N ASP A 143 16.86 12.56 -14.35
CA ASP A 143 17.83 12.69 -13.26
C ASP A 143 17.27 12.01 -12.00
N PRO A 144 17.93 10.95 -11.50
CA PRO A 144 17.44 10.20 -10.35
C PRO A 144 17.53 10.99 -9.03
N GLY A 145 18.20 12.15 -9.02
CA GLY A 145 18.45 12.96 -7.84
C GLY A 145 19.52 12.34 -6.94
N ARG A 146 19.60 12.82 -5.70
CA ARG A 146 20.62 12.35 -4.74
C ARG A 146 20.50 10.85 -4.45
N ASN A 147 21.65 10.20 -4.36
CA ASN A 147 21.75 8.84 -3.85
C ASN A 147 21.29 8.78 -2.39
N LEU A 148 20.60 7.70 -2.02
CA LEU A 148 20.24 7.43 -0.63
C LEU A 148 21.51 7.19 0.20
N SER A 149 21.64 7.95 1.30
CA SER A 149 22.67 7.71 2.31
C SER A 149 22.52 6.34 2.98
N SER A 150 23.60 5.82 3.58
CA SER A 150 23.58 4.53 4.30
C SER A 150 22.51 4.47 5.40
N PRO A 151 22.30 5.50 6.24
CA PRO A 151 21.21 5.49 7.22
C PRO A 151 19.82 5.44 6.58
N ALA A 152 19.59 6.18 5.49
CA ALA A 152 18.32 6.13 4.76
C ALA A 152 18.06 4.75 4.16
N ARG A 153 19.08 4.10 3.59
CA ARG A 153 19.01 2.71 3.13
C ARG A 153 18.68 1.75 4.28
N ALA A 154 19.30 1.89 5.45
CA ALA A 154 19.01 1.07 6.61
C ALA A 154 17.56 1.21 7.09
N ILE A 155 17.03 2.44 7.13
CA ILE A 155 15.62 2.72 7.44
C ILE A 155 14.70 2.00 6.44
N LEU A 156 14.99 2.08 5.13
CA LEU A 156 14.21 1.40 4.11
C LEU A 156 14.28 -0.13 4.24
N VAL A 157 15.43 -0.71 4.56
CA VAL A 157 15.57 -2.16 4.82
C VAL A 157 14.67 -2.58 5.99
N LEU A 158 14.76 -1.86 7.12
CA LEU A 158 13.93 -2.17 8.30
C LEU A 158 12.44 -2.03 7.99
N ALA A 159 12.05 -0.94 7.32
CA ALA A 159 10.66 -0.72 6.90
C ALA A 159 10.17 -1.83 5.96
N THR A 160 11.02 -2.28 5.04
CA THR A 160 10.72 -3.37 4.10
C THR A 160 10.50 -4.69 4.83
N ILE A 161 11.38 -5.03 5.78
CA ILE A 161 11.25 -6.26 6.59
C ILE A 161 9.98 -6.21 7.44
N SER A 162 9.69 -5.06 8.07
CA SER A 162 8.44 -4.87 8.83
C SER A 162 7.22 -5.02 7.93
N ALA A 163 7.20 -4.35 6.77
CA ALA A 163 6.10 -4.44 5.81
C ALA A 163 5.92 -5.87 5.26
N ALA A 164 7.01 -6.61 5.03
CA ALA A 164 6.93 -8.00 4.60
C ALA A 164 6.36 -8.90 5.71
N THR A 165 6.76 -8.69 6.96
CA THR A 165 6.28 -9.45 8.12
C THR A 165 4.79 -9.21 8.36
N PHE A 166 4.38 -7.95 8.45
CA PHE A 166 2.97 -7.55 8.59
C PHE A 166 2.17 -7.67 7.29
N GLY A 167 2.82 -8.03 6.19
CA GLY A 167 2.18 -8.33 4.91
C GLY A 167 1.87 -9.80 4.75
N LEU A 168 2.91 -10.65 4.78
CA LEU A 168 2.81 -12.08 4.53
C LEU A 168 2.03 -12.82 5.62
N LEU A 169 2.30 -12.52 6.89
CA LEU A 169 1.70 -13.28 7.99
C LEU A 169 0.17 -13.15 8.05
N PRO A 170 -0.44 -11.95 8.05
CA PRO A 170 -1.90 -11.84 8.02
C PRO A 170 -2.52 -12.20 6.66
N LEU A 171 -1.76 -12.13 5.56
CA LEU A 171 -2.21 -12.60 4.24
C LEU A 171 -2.35 -14.13 4.16
N LEU A 172 -1.34 -14.85 4.66
CA LEU A 172 -1.26 -16.31 4.48
C LEU A 172 -1.81 -17.09 5.68
N ALA A 173 -1.70 -16.53 6.89
CA ALA A 173 -2.09 -17.18 8.14
C ALA A 173 -2.80 -16.20 9.08
N PRO A 174 -3.99 -15.67 8.69
CA PRO A 174 -4.70 -14.66 9.48
C PRO A 174 -5.08 -15.13 10.89
N SER A 175 -5.40 -16.41 11.08
CA SER A 175 -5.69 -16.98 12.40
C SER A 175 -4.46 -17.01 13.32
N VAL A 176 -3.29 -17.36 12.77
CA VAL A 176 -2.02 -17.33 13.51
C VAL A 176 -1.67 -15.89 13.88
N PHE A 177 -1.81 -14.95 12.93
CA PHE A 177 -1.61 -13.53 13.20
C PHE A 177 -2.55 -13.03 14.31
N ALA A 178 -3.84 -13.35 14.22
CA ALA A 178 -4.82 -12.97 15.23
C ALA A 178 -4.45 -13.50 16.61
N SER A 179 -4.12 -14.80 16.71
CA SER A 179 -3.70 -15.41 17.98
C SER A 179 -2.42 -14.78 18.54
N LEU A 180 -1.41 -14.51 17.70
CA LEU A 180 -0.14 -13.94 18.11
C LEU A 180 -0.31 -12.57 18.78
N PHE A 181 -1.25 -11.77 18.25
CA PHE A 181 -1.48 -10.41 18.71
C PHE A 181 -2.72 -10.25 19.59
N GLY A 182 -3.36 -11.35 20.00
CA GLY A 182 -4.57 -11.33 20.84
C GLY A 182 -5.77 -10.65 20.17
N GLN A 183 -5.92 -10.81 18.86
CA GLN A 183 -7.12 -10.42 18.11
C GLN A 183 -8.13 -11.57 18.09
N VAL A 184 -9.41 -11.26 17.80
CA VAL A 184 -10.49 -12.26 17.72
C VAL A 184 -10.33 -13.11 16.44
N GLY A 185 -10.02 -12.49 15.31
CA GLY A 185 -9.73 -13.18 14.06
C GLY A 185 -10.96 -13.71 13.31
N THR A 186 -12.16 -13.18 13.60
CA THR A 186 -13.40 -13.62 12.93
C THR A 186 -13.42 -13.23 11.45
N ASP A 187 -13.04 -11.98 11.15
CA ASP A 187 -13.13 -11.42 9.80
C ASP A 187 -11.84 -11.70 9.00
N THR A 188 -11.53 -12.98 8.75
CA THR A 188 -10.21 -13.38 8.21
C THR A 188 -9.86 -12.73 6.87
N TRP A 189 -10.85 -12.46 6.01
CA TRP A 189 -10.67 -11.70 4.77
C TRP A 189 -10.03 -10.33 4.98
N VAL A 190 -10.42 -9.61 6.04
CA VAL A 190 -9.93 -8.26 6.33
C VAL A 190 -8.48 -8.28 6.77
N PHE A 191 -8.08 -9.29 7.56
CA PHE A 191 -6.67 -9.54 7.85
C PHE A 191 -5.88 -9.78 6.57
N ARG A 192 -6.41 -10.60 5.65
CA ARG A 192 -5.72 -10.88 4.39
C ARG A 192 -5.56 -9.63 3.53
N LEU A 193 -6.59 -8.79 3.44
CA LEU A 193 -6.51 -7.52 2.71
C LEU A 193 -5.52 -6.54 3.34
N ALA A 194 -5.52 -6.41 4.66
CA ALA A 194 -4.55 -5.58 5.37
C ALA A 194 -3.12 -6.08 5.09
N GLY A 195 -2.92 -7.40 5.13
CA GLY A 195 -1.66 -8.05 4.76
C GLY A 195 -1.25 -7.80 3.31
N ALA A 196 -2.16 -7.97 2.35
CA ALA A 196 -1.89 -7.65 0.94
C ALA A 196 -1.46 -6.18 0.76
N GLY A 197 -2.11 -5.25 1.48
CA GLY A 197 -1.77 -3.84 1.48
C GLY A 197 -0.33 -3.60 1.95
N CYS A 198 0.05 -4.18 3.08
CA CYS A 198 1.42 -4.12 3.62
C CYS A 198 2.45 -4.79 2.68
N LEU A 199 2.09 -5.91 2.06
CA LEU A 199 2.99 -6.64 1.16
C LEU A 199 3.38 -5.79 -0.06
N GLY A 200 2.46 -4.98 -0.59
CA GLY A 200 2.81 -4.06 -1.67
C GLY A 200 3.82 -2.98 -1.23
N TYR A 201 3.77 -2.49 0.01
CA TYR A 201 4.83 -1.62 0.56
C TYR A 201 6.17 -2.34 0.68
N ALA A 202 6.18 -3.64 1.00
CA ALA A 202 7.41 -4.43 1.02
C ALA A 202 8.03 -4.54 -0.39
N THR A 203 7.21 -4.83 -1.42
CA THR A 203 7.69 -4.84 -2.80
C THR A 203 8.23 -3.47 -3.22
N ALA A 204 7.52 -2.40 -2.87
CA ALA A 204 7.99 -1.03 -3.11
C ALA A 204 9.33 -0.74 -2.42
N GLY A 205 9.50 -1.24 -1.18
CA GLY A 205 10.73 -1.10 -0.41
C GLY A 205 11.93 -1.78 -1.08
N ILE A 206 11.75 -3.01 -1.57
CA ILE A 206 12.77 -3.73 -2.36
C ILE A 206 13.13 -2.91 -3.61
N ALA A 207 12.13 -2.46 -4.38
CA ALA A 207 12.37 -1.66 -5.58
C ALA A 207 13.04 -0.31 -5.26
N SER A 208 12.73 0.29 -4.11
CA SER A 208 13.34 1.54 -3.64
C SER A 208 14.81 1.37 -3.27
N LEU A 209 15.19 0.24 -2.68
CA LEU A 209 16.59 -0.09 -2.38
C LEU A 209 17.44 -0.32 -3.64
N MET A 210 16.78 -0.72 -4.74
CA MET A 210 17.36 -0.89 -6.06
C MET A 210 17.31 0.39 -6.92
N ALA A 211 16.65 1.45 -6.44
CA ALA A 211 16.48 2.67 -7.21
C ALA A 211 17.80 3.47 -7.28
N PRO A 212 18.05 4.15 -8.42
CA PRO A 212 19.29 4.90 -8.64
C PRO A 212 19.37 6.23 -7.87
N GLY A 213 18.29 6.69 -7.23
CA GLY A 213 18.28 7.95 -6.49
C GLY A 213 16.92 8.27 -5.87
N TYR A 214 16.89 9.25 -4.97
CA TYR A 214 15.73 9.54 -4.13
C TYR A 214 14.54 10.07 -4.91
N ARG A 215 14.76 10.80 -6.01
CA ARG A 215 13.66 11.37 -6.81
C ARG A 215 12.70 10.30 -7.32
N VAL A 216 13.24 9.14 -7.68
CA VAL A 216 12.50 7.95 -8.14
C VAL A 216 11.67 7.33 -7.00
N VAL A 217 12.14 7.44 -5.76
CA VAL A 217 11.54 6.83 -4.56
C VAL A 217 10.54 7.77 -3.89
N ARG A 218 10.66 9.08 -4.09
CA ARG A 218 10.01 10.12 -3.30
C ARG A 218 8.49 9.97 -3.18
N LEU A 219 7.77 9.71 -4.26
CA LEU A 219 6.32 9.50 -4.19
C LEU A 219 5.94 8.27 -3.36
N GLN A 220 6.71 7.18 -3.49
CA GLN A 220 6.53 6.00 -2.66
C GLN A 220 6.86 6.28 -1.19
N ASN A 221 7.85 7.13 -0.92
CA ASN A 221 8.16 7.56 0.44
C ASN A 221 6.98 8.31 1.08
N PHE A 222 6.31 9.19 0.33
CA PHE A 222 5.09 9.85 0.81
C PHE A 222 3.96 8.86 1.11
N ALA A 223 3.72 7.88 0.25
CA ALA A 223 2.75 6.82 0.53
C ALA A 223 3.08 6.07 1.83
N ALA A 224 4.36 5.72 2.03
CA ALA A 224 4.82 5.03 3.23
C ALA A 224 4.67 5.91 4.49
N ILE A 225 4.94 7.22 4.40
CA ILE A 225 4.69 8.17 5.49
C ILE A 225 3.19 8.19 5.82
N THR A 226 2.31 8.33 4.84
CA THR A 226 0.86 8.35 5.06
C THR A 226 0.37 7.07 5.73
N PHE A 227 0.78 5.91 5.21
CA PHE A 227 0.43 4.61 5.78
C PHE A 227 0.87 4.51 7.25
N ASN A 228 2.15 4.81 7.53
CA ASN A 228 2.67 4.71 8.89
C ASN A 228 2.03 5.75 9.84
N ALA A 229 1.77 6.97 9.37
CA ALA A 229 1.16 8.01 10.21
C ALA A 229 -0.28 7.62 10.60
N LEU A 230 -1.09 7.21 9.63
CA LEU A 230 -2.46 6.76 9.88
C LEU A 230 -2.49 5.46 10.71
N GLY A 231 -1.55 4.55 10.46
CA GLY A 231 -1.36 3.33 11.25
C GLY A 231 -1.01 3.64 12.71
N ALA A 232 -0.07 4.56 12.95
CA ALA A 232 0.31 5.03 14.27
C ALA A 232 -0.88 5.68 14.98
N THR A 233 -1.61 6.59 14.33
CA THR A 233 -2.80 7.22 14.90
C THR A 233 -3.86 6.18 15.29
N SER A 234 -4.11 5.20 14.42
CA SER A 234 -5.08 4.13 14.66
C SER A 234 -4.68 3.23 15.83
N ALA A 235 -3.38 2.91 15.92
CA ALA A 235 -2.83 2.10 16.99
C ALA A 235 -2.84 2.83 18.34
N TRP A 236 -2.47 4.11 18.37
CA TRP A 236 -2.57 4.95 19.56
C TRP A 236 -4.02 5.10 20.03
N LEU A 237 -4.96 5.30 19.11
CA LEU A 237 -6.39 5.32 19.44
C LEU A 237 -6.84 3.99 20.06
N ALA A 238 -6.39 2.86 19.52
CA ALA A 238 -6.71 1.55 20.08
C ALA A 238 -6.16 1.41 21.51
N ILE A 239 -4.91 1.82 21.76
CA ILE A 239 -4.32 1.82 23.12
C ILE A 239 -5.16 2.67 24.08
N ILE A 240 -5.51 3.90 23.70
CA ILE A 240 -6.28 4.83 24.53
C ILE A 240 -7.67 4.28 24.85
N THR A 241 -8.28 3.59 23.89
CA THR A 241 -9.63 3.00 24.05
C THR A 241 -9.62 1.59 24.63
N GLY A 242 -8.45 1.05 25.02
CA GLY A 242 -8.31 -0.28 25.61
C GLY A 242 -8.51 -1.45 24.63
N GLY A 243 -8.35 -1.21 23.32
CA GLY A 243 -8.53 -2.20 22.27
C GLY A 243 -7.24 -2.59 21.55
N GLY A 244 -7.35 -3.56 20.63
CA GLY A 244 -6.27 -3.92 19.71
C GLY A 244 -5.16 -4.80 20.28
N GLY A 245 -5.31 -5.33 21.50
CA GLY A 245 -4.42 -6.35 22.06
C GLY A 245 -2.93 -5.97 22.01
N LEU A 246 -2.06 -6.96 21.73
CA LEU A 246 -0.62 -6.70 21.54
C LEU A 246 -0.31 -6.03 20.19
N LEU A 247 -1.23 -6.07 19.22
CA LEU A 247 -1.02 -5.43 17.92
C LEU A 247 -0.88 -3.91 18.08
N ALA A 248 -1.70 -3.31 18.94
CA ALA A 248 -1.74 -1.88 19.15
C ALA A 248 -0.39 -1.28 19.60
N PRO A 249 0.26 -1.73 20.70
CA PRO A 249 1.55 -1.19 21.11
C PRO A 249 2.68 -1.47 20.09
N VAL A 250 2.69 -2.64 19.45
CA VAL A 250 3.70 -2.98 18.44
C VAL A 250 3.60 -2.07 17.23
N VAL A 251 2.40 -1.87 16.70
CA VAL A 251 2.17 -0.98 15.55
C VAL A 251 2.36 0.48 15.94
N ALA A 252 1.92 0.91 17.13
CA ALA A 252 2.14 2.28 17.60
C ALA A 252 3.63 2.62 17.63
N ALA A 253 4.47 1.74 18.19
CA ALA A 253 5.92 1.94 18.23
C ALA A 253 6.54 1.95 16.82
N ALA A 254 6.29 0.91 16.03
CA ALA A 254 6.91 0.76 14.71
C ALA A 254 6.46 1.85 13.73
N ALA A 255 5.15 2.08 13.63
CA ALA A 255 4.59 3.04 12.68
C ALA A 255 4.92 4.50 13.06
N THR A 256 5.00 4.83 14.37
CA THR A 256 5.48 6.15 14.80
C THR A 256 6.94 6.36 14.39
N PHE A 257 7.80 5.37 14.67
CA PHE A 257 9.21 5.42 14.29
C PHE A 257 9.38 5.60 12.78
N PHE A 258 8.75 4.75 11.97
CA PHE A 258 8.89 4.82 10.51
C PHE A 258 8.30 6.10 9.93
N SER A 259 7.21 6.64 10.50
CA SER A 259 6.69 7.94 10.07
C SER A 259 7.75 9.03 10.20
N VAL A 260 8.37 9.14 11.38
CA VAL A 260 9.40 10.15 11.65
C VAL A 260 10.66 9.91 10.82
N ALA A 261 11.12 8.65 10.75
CA ALA A 261 12.32 8.27 10.03
C ALA A 261 12.19 8.55 8.52
N LEU A 262 11.04 8.24 7.91
CA LEU A 262 10.81 8.49 6.48
C LEU A 262 10.62 9.98 6.16
N ILE A 263 10.07 10.78 7.10
CA ILE A 263 10.08 12.25 7.01
C ILE A 263 11.51 12.79 7.02
N TRP A 264 12.36 12.25 7.90
CA TRP A 264 13.78 12.60 7.93
C TRP A 264 14.49 12.24 6.61
N VAL A 265 14.19 11.08 6.02
CA VAL A 265 14.71 10.68 4.70
C VAL A 265 14.32 11.71 3.63
N ASP A 266 13.04 12.12 3.56
CA ASP A 266 12.60 13.15 2.60
C ASP A 266 13.34 14.47 2.79
N ARG A 267 13.38 14.99 4.02
CA ARG A 267 14.04 16.28 4.31
C ARG A 267 15.52 16.32 3.97
N THR A 268 16.21 15.20 4.02
CA THR A 268 17.66 15.13 3.78
C THR A 268 18.04 14.85 2.33
N HIS A 269 17.08 14.39 1.49
CA HIS A 269 17.36 13.97 0.11
C HIS A 269 16.45 14.63 -0.94
N ALA A 270 15.50 15.48 -0.56
CA ALA A 270 14.56 16.13 -1.47
C ALA A 270 15.15 17.21 -2.41
N GLU A 271 16.44 17.50 -2.31
CA GLU A 271 17.18 18.49 -3.12
C GLU A 271 17.95 17.85 -4.27
#